data_AF-A0A7W9NF55-F1
#
_entry.id   AF-A0A7W9NF55-F1
#
_cell.length_a   1.000
_cell.length_b   1.000
_cell.length_c   1.000
_cell.angle_alpha   90.00
_cell.angle_beta   90.00
_cell.angle_gamma   90.00
#
_symmetry.space_group_name_H-M   'P 1'
#
loop_
_entity.id
_entity.type
_entity.pdbx_description
1 polymer ?
#
loop_
_entity_poly.entity_id
_entity_poly.type
_entity_poly.pdbx_seq_one_letter_code
_entity_poly.pdbx_strand_id
1 'polypeptide(L)'
;MTLYAADGGHRDRHEAEHFALELAPEASLLCTHVVREPVPHHAVSFELNGHSDFEELRDRTGGRAFRFPGQDALRGSLTVREIVASSAIDRVVGVGCTATDDTVVDTRDYVRPVYADGLLTLHVTPAVDGSAVPLEVEGAHVC
;
A
#
# COMPACT_ATOMS: atom_id res chain seq x y z
N MET A 1 13.03 -6.93 -22.36
CA MET A 1 13.76 -6.27 -21.26
C MET A 1 13.05 -4.97 -21.01
N THR A 2 12.43 -4.85 -19.84
CA THR A 2 11.59 -3.71 -19.49
C THR A 2 12.17 -3.07 -18.23
N LEU A 3 12.30 -1.74 -18.28
CA LEU A 3 12.82 -0.93 -17.18
C LEU A 3 11.66 -0.53 -16.26
N TYR A 4 11.84 -0.73 -14.96
CA TYR A 4 10.88 -0.34 -13.93
C TYR A 4 11.54 0.59 -12.91
N ALA A 5 10.72 1.43 -12.29
CA ALA A 5 11.12 2.26 -11.16
C ALA A 5 10.21 1.99 -9.97
N ALA A 6 10.80 1.80 -8.78
CA ALA A 6 10.09 1.67 -7.52
C ALA A 6 10.53 2.77 -6.56
N ASP A 7 9.58 3.30 -5.79
CA ASP A 7 9.82 4.32 -4.78
C ASP A 7 8.99 3.97 -3.54
N GLY A 8 9.70 3.65 -2.44
CA GLY A 8 9.09 3.33 -1.15
C GLY A 8 9.19 4.47 -0.13
N GLY A 9 9.74 5.63 -0.49
CA GLY A 9 9.98 6.74 0.44
C GLY A 9 11.11 6.47 1.46
N HIS A 10 11.98 5.49 1.22
CA HIS A 10 13.06 5.12 2.14
C HIS A 10 14.15 6.20 2.19
N ARG A 11 14.52 6.63 3.40
CA ARG A 11 15.61 7.59 3.61
C ARG A 11 16.99 6.94 3.55
N ASP A 12 17.04 5.64 3.77
CA ASP A 12 18.26 4.85 3.64
C ASP A 12 18.29 4.16 2.27
N ARG A 13 19.46 4.20 1.64
CA ARG A 13 19.67 3.60 0.32
C ARG A 13 19.53 2.08 0.36
N HIS A 14 20.09 1.43 1.37
CA HIS A 14 20.13 -0.02 1.46
C HIS A 14 18.71 -0.57 1.70
N GLU A 15 17.91 0.09 2.53
CA GLU A 15 16.49 -0.25 2.69
C GLU A 15 15.71 -0.12 1.37
N ALA A 16 15.97 0.92 0.59
CA ALA A 16 15.32 1.12 -0.72
C ALA A 16 15.66 -0.01 -1.71
N GLU A 17 16.94 -0.38 -1.78
CA GLU A 17 17.43 -1.45 -2.65
C GLU A 17 16.89 -2.82 -2.21
N HIS A 18 16.86 -3.10 -0.90
CA HIS A 18 16.30 -4.32 -0.35
C HIS A 18 14.79 -4.44 -0.65
N PHE A 19 14.02 -3.37 -0.45
CA PHE A 19 12.60 -3.31 -0.80
C PHE A 19 12.36 -3.62 -2.29
N ALA A 20 13.17 -3.05 -3.19
CA ALA A 20 13.04 -3.31 -4.62
C ALA A 20 13.29 -4.78 -4.98
N LEU A 21 14.29 -5.41 -4.35
CA LEU A 21 14.59 -6.83 -4.55
C LEU A 21 13.56 -7.77 -3.91
N GLU A 22 12.90 -7.36 -2.81
CA GLU A 22 11.76 -8.09 -2.27
C GLU A 22 10.54 -8.03 -3.21
N LEU A 23 10.31 -6.87 -3.84
CA LEU A 23 9.22 -6.67 -4.79
C LEU A 23 9.42 -7.50 -6.08
N ALA A 24 10.67 -7.62 -6.53
CA ALA A 24 11.02 -8.38 -7.73
C ALA A 24 12.37 -9.09 -7.55
N PRO A 25 12.39 -10.32 -7.00
CA PRO A 25 13.63 -11.06 -6.69
C PRO A 25 14.49 -11.37 -7.92
N GLU A 26 13.87 -11.48 -9.09
CA GLU A 26 14.54 -11.67 -10.38
C GLU A 26 15.07 -10.37 -11.01
N ALA A 27 14.90 -9.23 -10.34
CA ALA A 27 15.37 -7.94 -10.81
C ALA A 27 16.89 -7.81 -10.82
N SER A 28 17.39 -7.19 -11.88
CA SER A 28 18.74 -6.62 -11.90
C SER A 28 18.64 -5.14 -11.52
N LEU A 29 19.16 -4.80 -10.33
CA LEU A 29 19.27 -3.41 -9.88
C LEU A 29 20.17 -2.61 -10.84
N LEU A 30 19.67 -1.49 -11.35
CA LEU A 30 20.44 -0.61 -12.22
C LEU A 30 21.00 0.60 -11.50
N CYS A 31 20.12 1.35 -10.82
CA CYS A 31 20.51 2.60 -10.19
C CYS A 31 19.60 2.96 -9.02
N THR A 32 20.18 3.67 -8.05
CA THR A 32 19.46 4.25 -6.92
C THR A 32 19.58 5.77 -6.98
N HIS A 33 18.44 6.44 -7.02
CA HIS A 33 18.29 7.87 -7.18
C HIS A 33 17.92 8.52 -5.86
N VAL A 34 18.29 9.78 -5.68
CA VAL A 34 17.80 10.62 -4.57
C VAL A 34 16.69 11.50 -5.09
N VAL A 35 15.49 11.34 -4.54
CA VAL A 35 14.35 12.23 -4.74
C VAL A 35 14.39 13.28 -3.65
N ARG A 36 14.28 14.57 -4.02
CA ARG A 36 14.50 15.69 -3.08
C ARG A 36 13.21 16.23 -2.46
N GLU A 37 12.10 16.12 -3.18
CA GLU A 37 10.81 16.70 -2.83
C GLU A 37 9.71 15.63 -2.90
N PRO A 38 8.65 15.72 -2.07
CA PRO A 38 8.44 16.70 -1.02
C PRO A 38 9.32 16.47 0.23
N VAL A 39 9.87 15.27 0.38
CA VAL A 39 10.80 14.90 1.47
C VAL A 39 11.96 14.12 0.86
N PRO A 40 13.22 14.31 1.27
CA PRO A 40 14.33 13.54 0.71
C PRO A 40 14.23 12.02 0.97
N HIS A 41 14.30 11.22 -0.10
CA HIS A 41 14.26 9.75 -0.06
C HIS A 41 14.95 9.12 -1.29
N HIS A 42 14.98 7.79 -1.35
CA HIS A 42 15.58 7.01 -2.43
C HIS A 42 14.53 6.29 -3.28
N ALA A 43 14.70 6.40 -4.60
CA ALA A 43 13.95 5.65 -5.61
C ALA A 43 14.91 4.74 -6.39
N VAL A 44 14.45 3.58 -6.83
CA VAL A 44 15.27 2.54 -7.44
C VAL A 44 14.79 2.25 -8.86
N SER A 45 15.72 2.15 -9.80
CA SER A 45 15.47 1.63 -11.14
C SER A 45 16.06 0.24 -11.29
N PHE A 46 15.31 -0.67 -11.88
CA PHE A 46 15.72 -2.06 -12.07
C PHE A 46 15.15 -2.62 -13.37
N GLU A 47 15.81 -3.65 -13.87
CA GLU A 47 15.40 -4.41 -15.05
C GLU A 47 14.91 -5.79 -14.67
N LEU A 48 13.89 -6.25 -15.39
CA LEU A 48 13.37 -7.60 -15.25
C LEU A 48 13.61 -8.41 -16.51
N ASN A 49 14.02 -9.66 -16.30
CA ASN A 49 14.10 -10.67 -17.34
C ASN A 49 12.75 -11.38 -17.49
N GLY A 50 11.75 -10.68 -18.03
CA GLY A 50 10.40 -11.21 -18.22
C GLY A 50 9.37 -10.12 -18.53
N HIS A 51 8.13 -10.50 -18.84
CA HIS A 51 6.98 -9.61 -18.63
C HIS A 51 6.55 -9.74 -17.18
N SER A 52 6.18 -8.63 -16.59
CA SER A 52 5.68 -8.57 -15.23
C SER A 52 4.30 -7.93 -15.26
N ASP A 53 3.42 -8.36 -14.37
CA ASP A 53 2.06 -7.82 -14.22
C ASP A 53 2.05 -6.40 -13.59
N PHE A 54 3.12 -5.60 -13.79
CA PHE A 54 3.18 -4.21 -13.37
C PHE A 54 2.29 -3.30 -14.20
N GLU A 55 1.72 -3.73 -15.33
CA GLU A 55 0.71 -2.93 -16.04
C GLU A 55 -0.50 -2.65 -15.14
N GLU A 56 -0.96 -3.65 -14.38
CA GLU A 56 -2.06 -3.45 -13.43
C GLU A 56 -1.68 -2.48 -12.29
N LEU A 57 -0.43 -2.54 -11.83
CA LEU A 57 0.10 -1.60 -10.84
C LEU A 57 0.26 -0.18 -11.40
N ARG A 58 0.73 -0.06 -12.65
CA ARG A 58 0.92 1.21 -13.36
C ARG A 58 -0.42 1.91 -13.60
N ASP A 59 -1.41 1.15 -14.04
CA ASP A 59 -2.74 1.66 -14.37
C ASP A 59 -3.68 1.63 -13.15
N ARG A 60 -3.16 1.22 -11.97
CA ARG A 60 -3.89 1.11 -10.70
C ARG A 60 -5.14 0.23 -10.81
N THR A 61 -5.13 -0.75 -11.72
CA THR A 61 -6.21 -1.74 -11.88
C THR A 61 -5.97 -2.98 -11.02
N GLY A 62 -4.79 -3.12 -10.40
CA GLY A 62 -4.46 -4.22 -9.51
C GLY A 62 -3.21 -3.98 -8.64
N GLY A 63 -3.01 -4.83 -7.64
CA GLY A 63 -1.84 -4.83 -6.75
C GLY A 63 -2.05 -4.14 -5.39
N ARG A 64 -1.07 -4.30 -4.48
CA ARG A 64 -1.16 -3.86 -3.07
C ARG A 64 -0.25 -2.68 -2.79
N ALA A 65 -0.75 -1.68 -2.06
CA ALA A 65 0.09 -0.60 -1.56
C ALA A 65 0.71 -1.00 -0.22
N PHE A 66 2.03 -1.08 -0.17
CA PHE A 66 2.79 -1.27 1.07
C PHE A 66 3.09 0.06 1.77
N ARG A 67 3.37 1.09 0.97
CA ARG A 67 3.58 2.48 1.40
C ARG A 67 2.70 3.41 0.60
N PHE A 68 2.08 4.36 1.28
CA PHE A 68 1.23 5.38 0.66
C PHE A 68 1.15 6.63 1.54
N PRO A 69 0.88 7.83 0.97
CA PRO A 69 0.77 9.06 1.75
C PRO A 69 -0.28 8.95 2.87
N GLY A 70 0.08 9.43 4.07
CA GLY A 70 -0.79 9.46 5.23
C GLY A 70 -0.95 8.14 5.99
N GLN A 71 -0.25 7.07 5.58
CA GLN A 71 -0.27 5.77 6.26
C GLN A 71 0.06 5.85 7.77
N ASP A 72 1.01 6.69 8.17
CA ASP A 72 1.40 6.83 9.59
C ASP A 72 0.29 7.41 10.48
N ALA A 73 -0.71 8.07 9.89
CA ALA A 73 -1.87 8.60 10.59
C ALA A 73 -2.97 7.55 10.81
N LEU A 74 -2.90 6.40 10.13
CA LEU A 74 -3.90 5.35 10.18
C LEU A 74 -3.64 4.39 11.35
N ARG A 75 -3.81 4.92 12.57
CA ARG A 75 -3.56 4.20 13.83
C ARG A 75 -4.76 4.28 14.77
N GLY A 76 -4.97 3.22 15.53
CA GLY A 76 -6.12 3.05 16.42
C GLY A 76 -7.45 3.02 15.67
N SER A 77 -8.51 3.54 16.32
CA SER A 77 -9.86 3.58 15.76
C SER A 77 -10.15 4.89 15.05
N LEU A 78 -10.50 4.82 13.77
CA LEU A 78 -10.79 5.97 12.91
C LEU A 78 -12.09 5.73 12.15
N THR A 79 -12.86 6.78 11.92
CA THR A 79 -14.00 6.72 10.99
C THR A 79 -13.51 6.58 9.55
N VAL A 80 -14.34 6.01 8.67
CA VAL A 80 -14.07 5.97 7.22
C VAL A 80 -13.77 7.37 6.68
N ARG A 81 -14.48 8.40 7.17
CA ARG A 81 -14.24 9.80 6.82
C ARG A 81 -12.81 10.24 7.18
N GLU A 82 -12.34 9.93 8.38
CA GLU A 82 -10.99 10.28 8.83
C GLU A 82 -9.91 9.55 8.03
N ILE A 83 -10.13 8.27 7.69
CA ILE A 83 -9.20 7.48 6.88
C ILE A 83 -8.99 8.11 5.49
N VAL A 84 -10.09 8.44 4.80
CA VAL A 84 -10.02 9.06 3.47
C VAL A 84 -9.46 10.49 3.54
N ALA A 85 -9.78 11.25 4.58
CA ALA A 85 -9.29 12.63 4.72
C ALA A 85 -7.80 12.73 5.11
N SER A 86 -7.26 11.72 5.79
CA SER A 86 -5.89 11.74 6.32
C SER A 86 -4.88 10.93 5.51
N SER A 87 -5.33 10.21 4.47
CA SER A 87 -4.46 9.32 3.69
C SER A 87 -4.78 9.33 2.20
N ALA A 88 -3.93 8.66 1.42
CA ALA A 88 -4.14 8.44 0.00
C ALA A 88 -5.19 7.36 -0.33
N ILE A 89 -5.87 6.79 0.68
CA ILE A 89 -6.95 5.84 0.46
C ILE A 89 -8.14 6.58 -0.13
N ASP A 90 -8.50 6.22 -1.36
CA ASP A 90 -9.60 6.83 -2.09
C ASP A 90 -10.97 6.32 -1.59
N ARG A 91 -11.02 5.07 -1.12
CA ARG A 91 -12.27 4.41 -0.74
C ARG A 91 -12.09 3.35 0.34
N VAL A 92 -13.10 3.21 1.21
CA VAL A 92 -13.25 2.06 2.11
C VAL A 92 -14.45 1.22 1.68
N VAL A 93 -14.26 -0.10 1.56
CA VAL A 93 -15.30 -1.05 1.13
C VAL A 93 -15.46 -2.16 2.16
N GLY A 94 -16.69 -2.36 2.62
CA GLY A 94 -17.05 -3.44 3.53
C GLY A 94 -17.23 -4.77 2.79
N VAL A 95 -16.54 -5.80 3.26
CA VAL A 95 -16.73 -7.20 2.85
C VAL A 95 -17.63 -7.86 3.87
N GLY A 96 -18.87 -8.16 3.48
CA GLY A 96 -19.88 -8.72 4.38
C GLY A 96 -20.51 -7.69 5.34
N CYS A 97 -20.22 -6.39 5.17
CA CYS A 97 -20.86 -5.29 5.88
C CYS A 97 -21.01 -4.06 4.97
N THR A 98 -21.85 -3.10 5.36
CA THR A 98 -21.90 -1.77 4.73
C THR A 98 -21.00 -0.82 5.50
N ALA A 99 -19.99 -0.26 4.83
CA ALA A 99 -19.17 0.81 5.37
C ALA A 99 -19.75 2.17 4.92
N THR A 100 -20.04 3.03 5.90
CA THR A 100 -20.43 4.44 5.72
C THR A 100 -19.33 5.34 6.26
N ASP A 101 -19.39 6.64 5.95
CA ASP A 101 -18.43 7.63 6.46
C ASP A 101 -18.24 7.61 7.98
N ASP A 102 -19.30 7.30 8.73
CA ASP A 102 -19.31 7.28 10.20
C ASP A 102 -19.00 5.88 10.77
N THR A 103 -18.77 4.88 9.91
CA THR A 103 -18.33 3.55 10.33
C THR A 103 -16.94 3.67 10.96
N VAL A 104 -16.82 3.23 12.21
CA VAL A 104 -15.54 3.18 12.92
C VAL A 104 -14.78 1.94 12.47
N VAL A 105 -13.53 2.15 12.08
CA VAL A 105 -12.57 1.12 11.70
C VAL A 105 -11.46 1.06 12.74
N ASP A 106 -11.32 -0.06 13.43
CA ASP A 106 -10.12 -0.37 14.21
C ASP A 106 -9.02 -0.81 13.24
N THR A 107 -8.08 0.08 12.96
CA THR A 107 -6.98 -0.15 12.02
C THR A 107 -5.99 -1.21 12.51
N ARG A 108 -5.98 -1.54 13.81
CA ARG A 108 -4.98 -2.41 14.45
C ARG A 108 -3.54 -1.99 14.13
N ASP A 109 -3.35 -0.71 13.83
CA ASP A 109 -2.10 -0.10 13.36
C ASP A 109 -1.50 -0.77 12.11
N TYR A 110 -2.30 -1.54 11.37
CA TYR A 110 -1.88 -2.29 10.19
C TYR A 110 -2.93 -2.24 9.08
N VAL A 111 -2.59 -1.57 7.98
CA VAL A 111 -3.47 -1.38 6.82
C VAL A 111 -2.78 -1.77 5.53
N ARG A 112 -3.45 -2.59 4.71
CA ARG A 112 -2.99 -3.01 3.38
C ARG A 112 -4.07 -2.76 2.31
N PRO A 113 -4.22 -1.51 1.85
CA PRO A 113 -5.14 -1.23 0.75
C PRO A 113 -4.62 -1.78 -0.59
N VAL A 114 -5.54 -1.97 -1.52
CA VAL A 114 -5.31 -2.51 -2.86
C VAL A 114 -5.68 -1.48 -3.91
N TYR A 115 -4.98 -1.47 -5.03
CA TYR A 115 -5.45 -0.79 -6.22
C TYR A 115 -6.53 -1.63 -6.89
N ALA A 116 -7.70 -1.02 -7.09
CA ALA A 116 -8.83 -1.60 -7.81
C ALA A 116 -9.58 -0.47 -8.52
N ASP A 117 -9.91 -0.67 -9.79
CA ASP A 117 -10.64 0.32 -10.61
C ASP A 117 -9.98 1.71 -10.65
N GLY A 118 -8.65 1.78 -10.57
CA GLY A 118 -7.89 3.04 -10.54
C GLY A 118 -7.76 3.68 -9.15
N LEU A 119 -8.44 3.13 -8.14
CA LEU A 119 -8.55 3.69 -6.79
C LEU A 119 -7.79 2.86 -5.76
N LEU A 120 -7.19 3.52 -4.77
CA LEU A 120 -6.62 2.87 -3.61
C LEU A 120 -7.74 2.54 -2.61
N THR A 121 -8.13 1.29 -2.57
CA THR A 121 -9.28 0.80 -1.80
C THR A 121 -8.82 0.01 -0.57
N LEU A 122 -9.30 0.41 0.60
CA LEU A 122 -9.18 -0.37 1.83
C LEU A 122 -10.40 -1.26 2.02
N HIS A 123 -10.18 -2.57 2.04
CA HIS A 123 -11.23 -3.54 2.37
C HIS A 123 -11.29 -3.76 3.88
N VAL A 124 -12.50 -3.74 4.43
CA VAL A 124 -12.77 -3.97 5.85
C VAL A 124 -13.81 -5.06 6.06
N THR A 125 -13.78 -5.75 7.18
CA THR A 125 -14.77 -6.76 7.59
C THR A 125 -15.41 -6.35 8.92
N PRO A 126 -16.64 -6.82 9.23
CA PRO A 126 -17.27 -6.51 10.51
C PRO A 126 -16.51 -7.14 11.68
N ALA A 127 -16.35 -6.38 12.77
CA ALA A 127 -15.86 -6.85 14.05
C ALA A 127 -17.01 -7.16 15.02
N VAL A 128 -16.69 -7.87 16.11
CA VAL A 128 -17.69 -8.35 17.09
C VAL A 128 -18.33 -7.21 17.88
N ASP A 129 -17.62 -6.10 18.06
CA ASP A 129 -18.06 -4.92 18.82
C ASP A 129 -18.89 -3.93 17.98
N GLY A 130 -19.19 -4.27 16.72
CA GLY A 130 -19.93 -3.42 15.80
C GLY A 130 -19.05 -2.41 15.04
N SER A 131 -17.73 -2.38 15.28
CA SER A 131 -16.77 -1.70 14.43
C SER A 131 -16.44 -2.53 13.17
N ALA A 132 -15.62 -1.98 12.29
CA ALA A 132 -15.00 -2.73 11.21
C ALA A 132 -13.49 -2.83 11.43
N VAL A 133 -12.84 -3.80 10.79
CA VAL A 133 -11.39 -4.00 10.86
C VAL A 133 -10.84 -4.24 9.47
N PRO A 134 -9.59 -3.87 9.16
CA PRO A 134 -8.96 -4.23 7.90
C PRO A 134 -9.09 -5.72 7.60
N LEU A 135 -9.42 -6.05 6.34
CA LEU A 135 -9.54 -7.43 5.86
C LEU A 135 -8.25 -8.21 6.07
N GLU A 136 -7.11 -7.57 5.83
CA GLU A 136 -5.79 -8.12 6.04
C GLU A 136 -5.37 -7.95 7.50
N VAL A 137 -4.82 -9.01 8.09
CA VAL A 137 -4.29 -8.99 9.46
C VAL A 137 -2.77 -9.09 9.45
N GLU A 138 -2.11 -8.41 10.39
CA GLU A 138 -0.68 -8.54 10.59
C GLU A 138 -0.34 -9.96 11.03
N GLY A 139 0.62 -10.61 10.37
CA GLY A 139 1.06 -11.96 10.74
C GLY A 139 0.06 -13.07 10.45
N ALA A 140 -0.74 -12.96 9.39
CA ALA A 140 -1.57 -14.07 8.89
C ALA A 140 -0.69 -15.29 8.57
N HIS A 141 -0.44 -16.15 9.56
CA HIS A 141 0.06 -17.49 9.34
C HIS A 141 -1.01 -18.24 8.56
N VAL A 142 -0.62 -18.71 7.38
CA VAL A 142 -1.39 -19.65 6.56
C VAL A 142 -1.60 -20.91 7.40
N CYS A 143 -2.86 -21.23 7.70
CA CYS A 143 -3.24 -22.55 8.22
C CYS A 143 -3.09 -23.63 7.15
#